data_AF-A0A7X7RE49-F1
#
_entry.id   AF-A0A7X7RE49-F1
#
_cell.length_a   1.000
_cell.length_b   1.000
_cell.length_c   1.000
_cell.angle_alpha   90.00
_cell.angle_beta   90.00
_cell.angle_gamma   90.00
#
_symmetry.space_group_name_H-M   'P 1'
#
loop_
_entity.id
_entity.type
_entity.pdbx_description
1 polymer ?
#
loop_
_entity_poly.entity_id
_entity_poly.type
_entity_poly.pdbx_seq_one_letter_code
_entity_poly.pdbx_strand_id
1 'polypeptide(L)'
;MQQYDIIIVGAGAAGVFASYELTKQSNTASVLMLEKGLPLEKRICPIKSRISGSCVKCEPCNIMNGYGGAGALSDGKYNITTKFGGDLHTYIGVNRAMSLMEYVDSVLCSLGGAAAKLYSTSTGNLKTKALCHNLHLMDAKVRHLGTDRNVEILRQIYDFTKDRVPTRFGVSVMDVKRLENGDFHIITDNGEDYQCHDLILTGGRSGSRWISEICDNFGIETQSNRVDIGVRVELPAEVFKEITDEVYESKIVYKTDKYNDMVRTFCMNPYGEVVA
;
A
#
# COMPACT_ATOMS: atom_id res chain seq x y z
N MET A 1 1.13 25.04 -19.63
CA MET A 1 1.61 23.84 -18.93
C MET A 1 2.23 24.30 -17.62
N GLN A 2 1.74 23.83 -16.49
CA GLN A 2 2.33 24.20 -15.19
C GLN A 2 3.62 23.40 -15.00
N GLN A 3 4.70 24.06 -14.58
CA GLN A 3 6.03 23.44 -14.47
C GLN A 3 6.37 23.15 -13.01
N TYR A 4 6.94 21.96 -12.79
CA TYR A 4 7.43 21.50 -11.49
C TYR A 4 8.76 20.79 -11.70
N ASP A 5 9.61 20.76 -10.68
CA ASP A 5 10.84 19.95 -10.75
C ASP A 5 10.49 18.47 -10.66
N ILE A 6 9.56 18.12 -9.76
CA ILE A 6 9.14 16.74 -9.49
C ILE A 6 7.61 16.62 -9.53
N ILE A 7 7.09 15.62 -10.23
CA ILE A 7 5.67 15.23 -10.13
C ILE A 7 5.56 13.80 -9.60
N ILE A 8 4.69 13.61 -8.61
CA ILE A 8 4.30 12.31 -8.07
C ILE A 8 2.89 11.98 -8.56
N VAL A 9 2.70 10.84 -9.23
CA VAL A 9 1.38 10.39 -9.69
C VAL A 9 0.89 9.23 -8.84
N GLY A 10 -0.09 9.52 -7.98
CA GLY A 10 -0.74 8.57 -7.07
C GLY A 10 -0.33 8.78 -5.62
N ALA A 11 -1.31 9.07 -4.76
CA ALA A 11 -1.16 9.28 -3.33
C ALA A 11 -1.33 7.99 -2.51
N GLY A 12 -0.86 6.85 -3.03
CA GLY A 12 -0.73 5.60 -2.26
C GLY A 12 0.42 5.65 -1.26
N ALA A 13 0.67 4.56 -0.52
CA ALA A 13 1.75 4.51 0.46
C ALA A 13 3.11 4.99 -0.08
N ALA A 14 3.47 4.56 -1.30
CA ALA A 14 4.73 4.99 -1.93
C ALA A 14 4.77 6.51 -2.20
N GLY A 15 3.70 7.10 -2.75
CA GLY A 15 3.63 8.53 -3.02
C GLY A 15 3.60 9.37 -1.74
N VAL A 16 2.87 8.91 -0.72
CA VAL A 16 2.79 9.54 0.61
C VAL A 16 4.14 9.55 1.32
N PHE A 17 4.89 8.45 1.28
CA PHE A 17 6.23 8.41 1.87
C PHE A 17 7.26 9.17 1.02
N ALA A 18 7.09 9.23 -0.30
CA ALA A 18 7.91 10.09 -1.15
C ALA A 18 7.72 11.57 -0.81
N SER A 19 6.47 12.05 -0.62
CA SER A 19 6.22 13.43 -0.21
C SER A 19 6.71 13.73 1.21
N TYR A 20 6.64 12.74 2.12
CA TYR A 20 7.22 12.84 3.46
C TYR A 20 8.74 13.06 3.38
N GLU A 21 9.46 12.24 2.61
CA GLU A 21 10.91 12.36 2.45
C GLU A 21 11.32 13.67 1.77
N LEU A 22 10.64 14.05 0.69
CA LEU A 22 10.89 15.32 -0.02
C LEU A 22 10.62 16.54 0.85
N THR A 23 9.69 16.45 1.81
CA THR A 23 9.45 17.51 2.79
C THR A 23 10.49 17.53 3.90
N LYS A 24 10.88 16.35 4.40
CA LYS A 24 11.84 16.19 5.49
C LYS A 24 13.26 16.60 5.08
N GLN A 25 13.65 16.32 3.84
CA GLN A 25 14.97 16.63 3.33
C GLN A 25 15.08 18.09 2.92
N SER A 26 16.21 18.74 3.22
CA SER A 26 16.47 20.11 2.79
C SER A 26 16.70 20.17 1.28
N ASN A 27 15.70 20.62 0.54
CA ASN A 27 15.78 20.84 -0.91
C ASN A 27 14.78 21.92 -1.34
N THR A 28 15.03 22.57 -2.48
CA THR A 28 14.22 23.66 -3.02
C THR A 28 13.34 23.26 -4.21
N ALA A 29 13.27 21.96 -4.54
CA ALA A 29 12.53 21.47 -5.69
C ALA A 29 11.04 21.78 -5.55
N SER A 30 10.43 22.36 -6.56
CA SER A 30 8.98 22.48 -6.68
C SER A 30 8.37 21.10 -6.96
N VAL A 31 7.44 20.66 -6.10
CA VAL A 31 6.87 19.31 -6.17
C VAL A 31 5.35 19.39 -6.24
N LEU A 32 4.73 18.57 -7.08
CA LEU A 32 3.28 18.40 -7.14
C LEU A 32 2.92 16.91 -7.02
N MET A 33 1.88 16.60 -6.25
CA MET A 33 1.26 15.27 -6.26
C MET A 33 -0.09 15.32 -6.97
N LEU A 34 -0.32 14.39 -7.90
CA LEU A 34 -1.59 14.19 -8.61
C LEU A 34 -2.26 12.91 -8.12
N GLU A 35 -3.54 13.00 -7.73
CA GLU A 35 -4.32 11.86 -7.25
C GLU A 35 -5.73 11.89 -7.86
N LYS A 36 -6.13 10.78 -8.48
CA LYS A 36 -7.47 10.66 -9.11
C LYS A 36 -8.60 10.59 -8.09
N GLY A 37 -8.34 10.00 -6.92
CA GLY A 37 -9.30 9.88 -5.84
C GLY A 37 -9.40 11.13 -4.98
N LEU A 38 -10.01 10.94 -3.81
CA LEU A 38 -10.39 12.02 -2.90
C LEU A 38 -9.41 12.21 -1.73
N PRO A 39 -9.43 13.40 -1.08
CA PRO A 39 -8.84 13.61 0.24
C PRO A 39 -9.38 12.62 1.27
N LEU A 40 -8.57 12.29 2.28
CA LEU A 40 -8.84 11.22 3.24
C LEU A 40 -10.24 11.32 3.90
N GLU A 41 -10.62 12.53 4.33
CA GLU A 41 -11.87 12.84 5.01
C GLU A 41 -13.12 12.70 4.11
N LYS A 42 -12.94 12.73 2.79
CA LYS A 42 -14.02 12.58 1.80
C LYS A 42 -14.13 11.15 1.26
N ARG A 43 -13.22 10.25 1.65
CA ARG A 43 -13.21 8.85 1.18
C ARG A 43 -14.24 7.99 1.94
N ILE A 44 -15.52 8.18 1.63
CA ILE A 44 -16.62 7.43 2.24
C ILE A 44 -17.09 6.33 1.28
N CYS A 45 -17.04 5.08 1.72
CA CYS A 45 -17.65 3.97 0.99
C CYS A 45 -19.12 3.81 1.39
N PRO A 46 -20.09 3.93 0.45
CA PRO A 46 -21.51 3.82 0.75
C PRO A 46 -21.93 2.52 1.45
N ILE A 47 -21.19 1.42 1.24
CA ILE A 47 -21.42 0.16 1.96
C ILE A 47 -21.03 0.31 3.42
N LYS A 48 -19.79 0.77 3.70
CA LYS A 48 -19.28 0.93 5.06
C LYS A 48 -20.11 1.92 5.88
N SER A 49 -20.62 2.98 5.23
CA SER A 49 -21.51 3.96 5.87
C SER A 49 -22.97 3.53 5.94
N ARG A 50 -23.31 2.29 5.52
CA ARG A 50 -24.67 1.74 5.51
C ARG A 50 -25.68 2.58 4.71
N ILE A 51 -25.19 3.40 3.78
CA ILE A 51 -26.00 4.17 2.84
C ILE A 51 -26.55 3.26 1.75
N SER A 52 -25.79 2.22 1.38
CA SER A 52 -26.19 1.20 0.42
C SER A 52 -25.97 -0.20 1.01
N GLY A 53 -26.88 -1.12 0.71
CA GLY A 53 -26.73 -2.54 1.05
C GLY A 53 -25.78 -3.31 0.12
N SER A 54 -25.26 -2.68 -0.93
CA SER A 54 -24.35 -3.31 -1.90
C SER A 54 -23.36 -2.32 -2.53
N CYS A 55 -22.32 -2.84 -3.17
CA CYS A 55 -21.30 -2.02 -3.84
C CYS A 55 -21.89 -1.26 -5.02
N VAL A 56 -21.86 0.07 -4.95
CA VAL A 56 -22.34 0.97 -6.01
C VAL A 56 -21.30 1.27 -7.09
N LYS A 57 -20.12 0.63 -7.03
CA LYS A 57 -19.02 0.80 -7.99
C LYS A 57 -18.67 2.26 -8.27
N CYS A 58 -18.44 3.04 -7.20
CA CYS A 58 -17.98 4.42 -7.33
C CYS A 58 -16.73 4.54 -8.21
N GLU A 59 -16.66 5.62 -8.99
CA GLU A 59 -15.60 5.87 -9.97
C GLU A 59 -14.94 7.23 -9.69
N PRO A 60 -13.65 7.26 -9.28
CA PRO A 60 -12.84 6.11 -8.85
C PRO A 60 -13.32 5.53 -7.50
N CYS A 61 -13.02 4.26 -7.23
CA CYS A 61 -13.44 3.61 -5.98
C CYS A 61 -12.80 4.26 -4.75
N ASN A 62 -13.62 4.75 -3.81
CA ASN A 62 -13.16 5.44 -2.59
C ASN A 62 -12.32 4.57 -1.64
N ILE A 63 -12.49 3.24 -1.70
CA ILE A 63 -11.65 2.31 -0.93
C ILE A 63 -10.26 2.16 -1.55
N MET A 64 -10.17 2.14 -2.87
CA MET A 64 -8.91 1.82 -3.57
C MET A 64 -8.09 3.06 -3.91
N ASN A 65 -8.73 4.22 -4.08
CA ASN A 65 -8.11 5.44 -4.60
C ASN A 65 -8.38 6.63 -3.67
N GLY A 66 -7.50 7.63 -3.72
CA GLY A 66 -7.46 8.78 -2.80
C GLY A 66 -6.25 8.75 -1.89
N TYR A 67 -6.12 9.75 -1.01
CA TYR A 67 -4.95 9.89 -0.14
C TYR A 67 -4.74 8.67 0.78
N GLY A 68 -3.53 8.09 0.76
CA GLY A 68 -3.18 6.83 1.42
C GLY A 68 -3.54 5.57 0.62
N GLY A 69 -4.15 5.70 -0.56
CA GLY A 69 -4.51 4.62 -1.48
C GLY A 69 -5.34 3.50 -0.83
N ALA A 70 -5.16 2.27 -1.30
CA ALA A 70 -5.86 1.10 -0.78
C ALA A 70 -5.54 0.77 0.70
N GLY A 71 -4.40 1.25 1.21
CA GLY A 71 -3.97 0.99 2.59
C GLY A 71 -4.74 1.79 3.63
N ALA A 72 -5.25 2.98 3.27
CA ALA A 72 -5.84 3.92 4.21
C ALA A 72 -7.02 3.35 5.01
N LEU A 73 -7.96 2.69 4.32
CA LEU A 73 -9.22 2.19 4.89
C LEU A 73 -9.18 0.67 5.14
N SER A 74 -7.98 0.14 5.35
CA SER A 74 -7.70 -1.27 5.65
C SER A 74 -7.49 -1.49 7.15
N ASP A 75 -7.32 -2.75 7.55
CA ASP A 75 -6.98 -3.15 8.92
C ASP A 75 -5.65 -2.57 9.44
N GLY A 76 -4.84 -1.93 8.59
CA GLY A 76 -3.68 -1.15 9.03
C GLY A 76 -2.51 -2.01 9.52
N LYS A 77 -2.23 -3.12 8.83
CA LYS A 77 -1.13 -4.05 9.14
C LYS A 77 0.13 -3.71 8.35
N TYR A 78 1.21 -3.44 9.07
CA TYR A 78 2.52 -3.16 8.50
C TYR A 78 3.45 -4.34 8.78
N ASN A 79 3.77 -5.08 7.72
CA ASN A 79 4.61 -6.26 7.77
C ASN A 79 6.07 -5.86 7.60
N ILE A 80 6.91 -6.21 8.57
CA ILE A 80 8.36 -5.98 8.54
C ILE A 80 9.01 -7.35 8.32
N THR A 81 9.14 -7.72 7.04
CA THR A 81 9.72 -9.00 6.61
C THR A 81 10.03 -8.98 5.12
N THR A 82 10.97 -9.82 4.69
CA THR A 82 11.24 -10.13 3.28
C THR A 82 10.65 -11.46 2.84
N LYS A 83 9.98 -12.21 3.74
CA LYS A 83 9.42 -13.54 3.44
C LYS A 83 8.12 -13.49 2.65
N PHE A 84 7.40 -12.37 2.68
CA PHE A 84 6.17 -12.16 1.92
C PHE A 84 5.88 -10.65 1.77
N GLY A 85 4.92 -10.32 0.90
CA GLY A 85 4.55 -8.93 0.60
C GLY A 85 5.10 -8.53 -0.76
N GLY A 86 6.31 -7.97 -0.80
CA GLY A 86 6.98 -7.55 -2.04
C GLY A 86 8.45 -7.96 -2.12
N ASP A 87 9.00 -7.81 -3.31
CA ASP A 87 10.30 -8.38 -3.68
C ASP A 87 11.43 -7.35 -3.70
N LEU A 88 11.28 -6.21 -3.01
CA LEU A 88 12.27 -5.12 -3.00
C LEU A 88 13.69 -5.63 -2.63
N HIS A 89 13.75 -6.61 -1.73
CA HIS A 89 15.00 -7.23 -1.28
C HIS A 89 15.78 -7.94 -2.39
N THR A 90 15.14 -8.33 -3.50
CA THR A 90 15.81 -8.95 -4.66
C THR A 90 16.64 -7.93 -5.44
N TYR A 91 16.29 -6.64 -5.35
CA TYR A 91 16.97 -5.55 -6.06
C TYR A 91 18.04 -4.86 -5.21
N ILE A 92 17.77 -4.67 -3.91
CA ILE A 92 18.65 -3.87 -3.01
C ILE A 92 19.29 -4.69 -1.89
N GLY A 93 19.03 -5.99 -1.84
CA GLY A 93 19.48 -6.88 -0.78
C GLY A 93 18.59 -6.87 0.46
N VAL A 94 18.61 -7.99 1.20
CA VAL A 94 17.77 -8.22 2.39
C VAL A 94 18.01 -7.18 3.48
N ASN A 95 19.27 -6.88 3.81
CA ASN A 95 19.59 -5.96 4.89
C ASN A 95 19.08 -4.54 4.63
N ARG A 96 19.26 -4.04 3.40
CA ARG A 96 18.79 -2.70 3.05
C ARG A 96 17.27 -2.64 3.04
N ALA A 97 16.60 -3.63 2.46
CA ALA A 97 15.14 -3.71 2.46
C ALA A 97 14.57 -3.75 3.89
N MET A 98 15.12 -4.58 4.77
CA MET A 98 14.71 -4.61 6.19
C MET A 98 14.96 -3.26 6.88
N SER A 99 16.10 -2.61 6.63
CA SER A 99 16.40 -1.29 7.22
C SER A 99 15.41 -0.21 6.77
N LEU A 100 14.94 -0.24 5.52
CA LEU A 100 13.94 0.69 5.00
C LEU A 100 12.56 0.42 5.61
N MET A 101 12.18 -0.85 5.81
CA MET A 101 10.92 -1.20 6.48
C MET A 101 10.92 -0.76 7.95
N GLU A 102 12.01 -0.99 8.68
CA GLU A 102 12.17 -0.52 10.07
C GLU A 102 12.20 1.02 10.13
N TYR A 103 12.76 1.69 9.11
CA TYR A 103 12.69 3.15 9.01
C TYR A 103 11.26 3.66 8.81
N VAL A 104 10.50 3.06 7.88
CA VAL A 104 9.08 3.36 7.69
C VAL A 104 8.30 3.14 8.99
N ASP A 105 8.56 2.04 9.69
CA ASP A 105 7.95 1.76 11.00
C ASP A 105 8.27 2.85 12.03
N SER A 106 9.53 3.33 12.08
CA SER A 106 9.94 4.40 12.99
C SER A 106 9.20 5.72 12.71
N VAL A 107 8.96 6.05 11.44
CA VAL A 107 8.18 7.23 11.04
C VAL A 107 6.73 7.06 11.51
N LEU A 108 6.11 5.92 11.22
CA LEU A 108 4.75 5.61 11.69
C LEU A 108 4.66 5.71 13.22
N CYS A 109 5.66 5.19 13.94
CA CYS A 109 5.72 5.27 15.40
C CYS A 109 5.76 6.71 15.91
N SER A 110 6.54 7.58 15.26
CA SER A 110 6.65 9.00 15.64
C SER A 110 5.34 9.78 15.47
N LEU A 111 4.42 9.29 14.64
CA LEU A 111 3.12 9.90 14.34
C LEU A 111 1.95 9.23 15.11
N GLY A 112 2.24 8.42 16.12
CA GLY A 112 1.24 7.75 16.97
C GLY A 112 1.16 6.23 16.80
N GLY A 113 1.91 5.65 15.86
CA GLY A 113 2.00 4.20 15.66
C GLY A 113 2.69 3.47 16.81
N ALA A 114 3.42 4.16 17.69
CA ALA A 114 4.08 3.55 18.85
C ALA A 114 3.10 2.98 19.87
N ALA A 115 1.87 3.52 19.94
CA ALA A 115 0.80 3.00 20.80
C ALA A 115 0.17 1.70 20.27
N ALA A 116 0.48 1.31 19.04
CA ALA A 116 0.00 0.08 18.44
C ALA A 116 0.87 -1.12 18.84
N LYS A 117 0.25 -2.28 19.02
CA LYS A 117 0.96 -3.51 19.36
C LYS A 117 1.81 -3.99 18.17
N LEU A 118 3.05 -4.34 18.45
CA LEU A 118 3.96 -5.03 17.54
C LEU A 118 3.91 -6.52 17.86
N TYR A 119 3.41 -7.31 16.92
CA TYR A 119 3.37 -8.76 17.00
C TYR A 119 4.62 -9.35 16.34
N SER A 120 5.01 -10.55 16.76
CA SER A 120 6.10 -11.30 16.15
C SER A 120 5.73 -12.75 16.03
N THR A 121 6.02 -13.38 14.89
CA THR A 121 5.88 -14.83 14.70
C THR A 121 7.05 -15.61 15.29
N SER A 122 8.07 -14.93 15.81
CA SER A 122 9.25 -15.56 16.43
C SER A 122 9.04 -15.87 17.91
N THR A 123 7.95 -15.39 18.51
CA THR A 123 7.59 -15.67 19.91
C THR A 123 6.67 -16.89 19.97
N GLY A 124 6.76 -17.69 21.03
CA GLY A 124 5.83 -18.79 21.29
C GLY A 124 6.20 -20.12 20.62
N ASN A 125 5.26 -21.08 20.67
CA ASN A 125 5.42 -22.44 20.16
C ASN A 125 4.67 -22.68 18.84
N LEU A 126 3.98 -21.66 18.31
CA LEU A 126 3.09 -21.80 17.16
C LEU A 126 3.82 -22.30 15.92
N LYS A 127 5.06 -21.86 15.69
CA LYS A 127 5.89 -22.34 14.58
C LYS A 127 6.16 -23.85 14.68
N THR A 128 6.47 -24.34 15.87
CA THR A 128 6.66 -25.78 16.13
C THR A 128 5.36 -26.55 15.93
N LYS A 129 4.25 -26.04 16.47
CA LYS A 129 2.91 -26.64 16.30
C LYS A 129 2.53 -26.74 14.83
N ALA A 130 2.75 -25.67 14.06
CA ALA A 130 2.51 -25.65 12.62
C ALA A 130 3.33 -26.75 11.91
N LEU A 131 4.63 -26.85 12.20
CA LEU A 131 5.50 -27.86 11.59
C LEU A 131 5.06 -29.29 11.89
N CYS A 132 4.57 -29.57 13.10
CA CYS A 132 4.00 -30.89 13.45
C CYS A 132 2.80 -31.29 12.56
N HIS A 133 2.15 -30.32 11.92
CA HIS A 133 1.02 -30.52 11.01
C HIS A 133 1.39 -30.28 9.53
N ASN A 134 2.69 -30.30 9.17
CA ASN A 134 3.19 -30.00 7.82
C ASN A 134 2.83 -28.57 7.33
N LEU A 135 2.65 -27.63 8.27
CA LEU A 135 2.37 -26.23 8.02
C LEU A 135 3.61 -25.38 8.30
N HIS A 136 3.89 -24.41 7.43
CA HIS A 136 5.05 -23.54 7.54
C HIS A 136 4.62 -22.11 7.88
N LEU A 137 4.79 -21.70 9.14
CA LEU A 137 4.60 -20.31 9.56
C LEU A 137 5.78 -19.46 9.12
N MET A 138 5.52 -18.43 8.31
CA MET A 138 6.53 -17.49 7.83
C MET A 138 6.93 -16.48 8.91
N ASP A 139 8.21 -16.13 8.96
CA ASP A 139 8.73 -15.19 9.94
C ASP A 139 8.41 -13.73 9.57
N ALA A 140 7.83 -12.98 10.51
CA ALA A 140 7.58 -11.55 10.39
C ALA A 140 7.38 -10.86 11.74
N LYS A 141 7.63 -9.56 11.76
CA LYS A 141 6.99 -8.66 12.72
C LYS A 141 5.84 -7.95 12.04
N VAL A 142 4.74 -7.76 12.77
CA VAL A 142 3.54 -7.09 12.24
C VAL A 142 3.11 -6.01 13.22
N ARG A 143 3.11 -4.75 12.79
CA ARG A 143 2.48 -3.67 13.55
C ARG A 143 1.03 -3.56 13.11
N HIS A 144 0.11 -3.74 14.05
CA HIS A 144 -1.32 -3.59 13.79
C HIS A 144 -1.82 -2.24 14.31
N LEU A 145 -2.00 -1.28 13.40
CA LEU A 145 -2.48 0.04 13.75
C LEU A 145 -4.00 0.05 13.97
N GLY A 146 -4.74 -0.76 13.22
CA GLY A 146 -6.18 -0.62 13.05
C GLY A 146 -6.53 0.53 12.10
N THR A 147 -7.75 0.50 11.55
CA THR A 147 -8.21 1.48 10.55
C THR A 147 -8.13 2.92 11.08
N ASP A 148 -8.68 3.18 12.27
CA ASP A 148 -8.83 4.55 12.79
C ASP A 148 -7.49 5.23 13.05
N ARG A 149 -6.56 4.51 13.68
CA ARG A 149 -5.20 5.03 13.93
C ARG A 149 -4.43 5.23 12.63
N ASN A 150 -4.61 4.32 11.66
CA ASN A 150 -3.95 4.43 10.36
C ASN A 150 -4.42 5.68 9.61
N VAL A 151 -5.72 5.98 9.63
CA VAL A 151 -6.30 7.22 9.08
C VAL A 151 -5.70 8.45 9.78
N GLU A 152 -5.60 8.44 11.10
CA GLU A 152 -5.03 9.56 11.86
C GLU A 152 -3.55 9.80 11.55
N ILE A 153 -2.74 8.74 11.43
CA ILE A 153 -1.33 8.85 11.03
C ILE A 153 -1.21 9.42 9.61
N LEU A 154 -2.02 8.94 8.66
CA LEU A 154 -2.02 9.47 7.29
C LEU A 154 -2.41 10.96 7.27
N ARG A 155 -3.36 11.37 8.11
CA ARG A 155 -3.72 12.79 8.27
C ARG A 155 -2.53 13.62 8.76
N GLN A 156 -1.77 13.13 9.74
CA GLN A 156 -0.57 13.82 10.22
C GLN A 156 0.52 13.91 9.14
N ILE A 157 0.71 12.87 8.32
CA ILE A 157 1.64 12.94 7.18
C ILE A 157 1.16 13.97 6.15
N TYR A 158 -0.14 14.00 5.86
CA TYR A 158 -0.71 15.02 4.97
C TYR A 158 -0.49 16.43 5.52
N ASP A 159 -0.80 16.67 6.79
CA ASP A 159 -0.62 17.97 7.43
C ASP A 159 0.85 18.41 7.44
N PHE A 160 1.79 17.46 7.61
CA PHE A 160 3.23 17.74 7.52
C PHE A 160 3.68 18.08 6.10
N THR A 161 3.08 17.48 5.07
CA THR A 161 3.58 17.57 3.68
C THR A 161 2.85 18.58 2.80
N LYS A 162 1.59 18.93 3.10
CA LYS A 162 0.70 19.68 2.18
C LYS A 162 1.23 21.03 1.71
N ASP A 163 1.96 21.76 2.56
CA ASP A 163 2.47 23.09 2.21
C ASP A 163 3.72 23.00 1.31
N ARG A 164 4.47 21.89 1.42
CA ARG A 164 5.71 21.65 0.67
C ARG A 164 5.50 20.82 -0.60
N VAL A 165 4.52 19.93 -0.58
CA VAL A 165 4.11 19.04 -1.66
C VAL A 165 2.58 19.13 -1.79
N PRO A 166 2.05 20.17 -2.45
CA PRO A 166 0.62 20.29 -2.70
C PRO A 166 0.09 19.06 -3.45
N THR A 167 -1.09 18.59 -3.06
CA THR A 167 -1.77 17.47 -3.71
C THR A 167 -3.02 17.95 -4.44
N ARG A 168 -3.13 17.64 -5.73
CA ARG A 168 -4.32 17.88 -6.56
C ARG A 168 -5.12 16.59 -6.64
N PHE A 169 -6.27 16.60 -5.98
CA PHE A 169 -7.22 15.49 -5.94
C PHE A 169 -8.22 15.58 -7.10
N GLY A 170 -8.83 14.46 -7.47
CA GLY A 170 -9.78 14.40 -8.58
C GLY A 170 -9.13 14.61 -9.95
N VAL A 171 -7.83 14.34 -10.08
CA VAL A 171 -7.09 14.49 -11.34
C VAL A 171 -6.53 13.13 -11.75
N SER A 172 -6.99 12.61 -12.89
CA SER A 172 -6.45 11.38 -13.46
C SER A 172 -5.39 11.72 -14.50
N VAL A 173 -4.19 11.17 -14.33
CA VAL A 173 -3.18 11.22 -15.39
C VAL A 173 -3.54 10.17 -16.44
N MET A 174 -3.68 10.62 -17.68
CA MET A 174 -4.11 9.79 -18.80
C MET A 174 -2.91 9.29 -19.60
N ASP A 175 -1.91 10.14 -19.82
CA ASP A 175 -0.73 9.81 -20.62
C ASP A 175 0.49 10.61 -20.15
N VAL A 176 1.68 10.09 -20.47
CA VAL A 176 2.96 10.73 -20.18
C VAL A 176 3.82 10.68 -21.43
N LYS A 177 4.34 11.82 -21.84
CA LYS A 177 5.21 11.94 -23.01
C LYS A 177 6.56 12.49 -22.63
N ARG A 178 7.59 12.08 -23.35
CA ARG A 178 8.92 12.68 -23.23
C ARG A 178 9.04 13.86 -24.19
N LEU A 179 9.49 15.00 -23.68
CA LEU A 179 9.77 16.20 -24.45
C LEU A 179 11.21 16.17 -24.99
N GLU A 180 11.48 16.99 -26.01
CA GLU A 180 12.79 17.08 -26.65
C GLU A 180 13.90 17.53 -25.69
N ASN A 181 13.56 18.34 -24.68
CA ASN A 181 14.49 18.80 -23.65
C ASN A 181 14.78 17.74 -22.57
N GLY A 182 14.17 16.56 -22.66
CA GLY A 182 14.35 15.44 -21.73
C GLY A 182 13.30 15.37 -20.62
N ASP A 183 12.51 16.42 -20.41
CA ASP A 183 11.44 16.48 -19.42
C ASP A 183 10.24 15.61 -19.80
N PHE A 184 9.33 15.43 -18.84
CA PHE A 184 8.07 14.74 -19.01
C PHE A 184 6.91 15.73 -19.12
N HIS A 185 6.03 15.50 -20.10
CA HIS A 185 4.72 16.14 -20.24
C HIS A 185 3.65 15.18 -19.74
N ILE A 186 2.88 15.62 -18.76
CA ILE A 186 1.83 14.86 -18.08
C ILE A 186 0.49 15.39 -18.57
N ILE A 187 -0.29 14.51 -19.20
CA ILE A 187 -1.61 14.80 -19.76
C ILE A 187 -2.67 14.28 -18.78
N THR A 188 -3.64 15.12 -18.44
CA THR A 188 -4.69 14.77 -17.46
C THR A 188 -6.09 14.79 -18.07
N ASP A 189 -7.05 14.19 -17.36
CA ASP A 189 -8.46 14.08 -17.76
C ASP A 189 -9.22 15.41 -17.75
N ASN A 190 -8.76 16.39 -16.98
CA ASN A 190 -9.42 17.69 -16.83
C ASN A 190 -8.92 18.76 -17.83
N GLY A 191 -7.99 18.39 -18.73
CA GLY A 191 -7.40 19.29 -19.72
C GLY A 191 -6.29 20.20 -19.20
N GLU A 192 -5.89 20.08 -17.93
CA GLU A 192 -4.70 20.74 -17.38
C GLU A 192 -3.45 19.90 -17.67
N ASP A 193 -2.49 20.48 -18.36
CA ASP A 193 -1.21 19.83 -18.64
C ASP A 193 -0.11 20.31 -17.69
N TYR A 194 0.74 19.36 -17.28
CA TYR A 194 1.86 19.58 -16.39
C TYR A 194 3.18 19.14 -17.03
N GLN A 195 4.29 19.75 -16.60
CA GLN A 195 5.64 19.41 -17.02
C GLN A 195 6.50 19.16 -15.79
N CYS A 196 7.37 18.15 -15.85
CA CYS A 196 8.42 18.00 -14.85
C CYS A 196 9.70 17.37 -15.36
N HIS A 197 10.78 17.59 -14.62
CA HIS A 197 12.06 16.95 -14.89
C HIS A 197 12.06 15.51 -14.37
N ASP A 198 11.66 15.31 -13.12
CA ASP A 198 11.60 13.99 -12.48
C ASP A 198 10.15 13.55 -12.24
N LEU A 199 9.82 12.32 -12.65
CA LEU A 199 8.49 11.76 -12.55
C LEU A 199 8.48 10.48 -11.69
N ILE A 200 7.63 10.45 -10.67
CA ILE A 200 7.44 9.29 -9.78
C ILE A 200 6.06 8.69 -10.02
N LEU A 201 6.01 7.47 -10.56
CA LEU A 201 4.76 6.76 -10.83
C LEU A 201 4.40 5.79 -9.68
N THR A 202 3.34 6.10 -8.93
CA THR A 202 2.89 5.35 -7.74
C THR A 202 1.41 4.96 -7.82
N GLY A 203 0.92 4.66 -9.03
CA GLY A 203 -0.49 4.32 -9.31
C GLY A 203 -1.01 3.01 -8.70
N GLY A 204 -0.16 2.23 -8.02
CA GLY A 204 -0.55 1.00 -7.33
C GLY A 204 -1.16 -0.06 -8.25
N ARG A 205 -1.85 -1.05 -7.69
CA ARG A 205 -2.45 -2.13 -8.49
C ARG A 205 -3.58 -1.63 -9.39
N SER A 206 -4.40 -0.68 -8.91
CA SER A 206 -5.50 -0.09 -9.68
C SER A 206 -5.01 0.71 -10.89
N GLY A 207 -3.78 1.23 -10.87
CA GLY A 207 -3.12 1.89 -12.00
C GLY A 207 -2.13 1.01 -12.78
N SER A 208 -2.01 -0.29 -12.47
CA SER A 208 -0.95 -1.14 -13.05
C SER A 208 -1.01 -1.29 -14.56
N ARG A 209 -2.22 -1.38 -15.14
CA ARG A 209 -2.41 -1.41 -16.60
C ARG A 209 -1.91 -0.11 -17.25
N TRP A 210 -2.31 1.02 -16.69
CA TRP A 210 -1.90 2.35 -17.17
C TRP A 210 -0.37 2.54 -17.06
N ILE A 211 0.25 2.13 -15.95
CA ILE A 211 1.72 2.15 -15.81
C ILE A 211 2.38 1.24 -16.86
N SER A 212 1.80 0.06 -17.14
CA SER A 212 2.33 -0.85 -18.18
C SER A 212 2.30 -0.19 -19.56
N GLU A 213 1.20 0.47 -19.92
CA GLU A 213 1.07 1.19 -21.19
C GLU A 213 2.11 2.34 -21.30
N ILE A 214 2.38 3.05 -20.20
CA ILE A 214 3.48 4.02 -20.14
C ILE A 214 4.83 3.32 -20.33
N CYS A 215 5.12 2.25 -19.59
CA CYS A 215 6.38 1.52 -19.73
C CYS A 215 6.61 1.05 -21.18
N ASP A 216 5.58 0.52 -21.84
CA ASP A 216 5.64 0.09 -23.23
C ASP A 216 5.99 1.27 -24.17
N ASN A 217 5.35 2.43 -23.99
CA ASN A 217 5.64 3.64 -24.77
C ASN A 217 7.07 4.16 -24.58
N PHE A 218 7.65 3.96 -23.40
CA PHE A 218 9.03 4.33 -23.08
C PHE A 218 10.05 3.21 -23.39
N GLY A 219 9.61 2.05 -23.87
CA GLY A 219 10.48 0.90 -24.11
C GLY A 219 11.08 0.29 -22.84
N ILE A 220 10.40 0.44 -21.70
CA ILE A 220 10.80 -0.13 -20.41
C ILE A 220 10.28 -1.56 -20.32
N GLU A 221 11.19 -2.53 -20.26
CA GLU A 221 10.81 -3.94 -20.14
C GLU A 221 10.05 -4.22 -18.84
N THR A 222 8.93 -4.92 -18.96
CA THR A 222 8.11 -5.35 -17.82
C THR A 222 8.10 -6.87 -17.70
N GLN A 223 7.87 -7.36 -16.49
CA GLN A 223 7.72 -8.79 -16.20
C GLN A 223 6.36 -9.05 -15.56
N SER A 224 5.72 -10.13 -15.98
CA SER A 224 4.46 -10.56 -15.37
C SER A 224 4.72 -11.24 -14.05
N ASN A 225 4.24 -10.64 -12.97
CA ASN A 225 4.29 -11.26 -11.65
C ASN A 225 3.14 -12.25 -11.47
N ARG A 226 3.41 -13.36 -10.77
CA ARG A 226 2.38 -14.33 -10.39
C ARG A 226 1.30 -13.65 -9.54
N VAL A 227 0.04 -13.93 -9.86
CA VAL A 227 -1.11 -13.53 -9.05
C VAL A 227 -1.54 -14.72 -8.21
N ASP A 228 -1.69 -14.51 -6.90
CA ASP A 228 -2.33 -15.49 -6.03
C ASP A 228 -3.85 -15.27 -6.05
N ILE A 229 -4.56 -16.33 -6.37
CA ILE A 229 -6.03 -16.38 -6.36
C ILE A 229 -6.45 -17.35 -5.27
N GLY A 230 -7.47 -16.99 -4.51
CA GLY A 230 -8.00 -17.81 -3.43
C GLY A 230 -9.41 -17.40 -3.06
N VAL A 231 -9.90 -17.96 -1.97
CA VAL A 231 -11.22 -17.66 -1.40
C VAL A 231 -11.07 -17.01 -0.03
N ARG A 232 -12.02 -16.17 0.34
CA ARG A 232 -12.16 -15.72 1.73
C ARG A 232 -12.81 -16.84 2.53
N VAL A 233 -12.21 -17.15 3.68
CA VAL A 233 -12.70 -18.17 4.61
C VAL A 233 -13.04 -17.47 5.91
N GLU A 234 -14.26 -17.69 6.39
CA GLU A 234 -14.75 -17.16 7.66
C GLU A 234 -14.96 -18.32 8.64
N LEU A 235 -14.60 -18.08 9.90
CA LEU A 235 -14.73 -19.01 11.00
C LEU A 235 -15.01 -18.23 12.28
N PRO A 236 -15.66 -18.82 13.30
CA PRO A 236 -15.85 -18.15 14.58
C PRO A 236 -14.51 -17.70 15.16
N ALA A 237 -14.41 -16.43 15.56
CA ALA A 237 -13.15 -15.84 16.03
C ALA A 237 -12.53 -16.65 17.19
N GLU A 238 -13.36 -17.18 18.09
CA GLU A 238 -12.94 -18.01 19.23
C GLU A 238 -12.14 -19.25 18.81
N VAL A 239 -12.47 -19.86 17.67
CA VAL A 239 -11.78 -21.06 17.16
C VAL A 239 -10.34 -20.75 16.75
N PHE A 240 -10.06 -19.53 16.29
CA PHE A 240 -8.74 -19.13 15.81
C PHE A 240 -7.99 -18.20 16.78
N LYS A 241 -8.60 -17.93 17.94
CA LYS A 241 -8.13 -16.95 18.92
C LYS A 241 -6.72 -17.24 19.44
N GLU A 242 -6.41 -18.52 19.67
CA GLU A 242 -5.08 -18.99 20.09
C GLU A 242 -3.97 -18.48 19.15
N ILE A 243 -4.26 -18.43 17.83
CA ILE A 243 -3.31 -17.99 16.82
C ILE A 243 -3.33 -16.46 16.68
N THR A 244 -4.52 -15.84 16.64
CA THR A 244 -4.66 -14.39 16.42
C THR A 244 -4.08 -13.58 17.56
N ASP A 245 -4.18 -14.06 18.80
CA ASP A 245 -3.72 -13.29 19.97
C ASP A 245 -2.19 -13.28 20.07
N GLU A 246 -1.54 -14.35 19.60
CA GLU A 246 -0.08 -14.51 19.60
C GLU A 246 0.57 -13.70 18.47
N VAL A 247 0.12 -13.87 17.23
CA VAL A 247 0.81 -13.30 16.05
C VAL A 247 0.01 -12.29 15.23
N TYR A 248 -1.26 -12.05 15.58
CA TYR A 248 -2.25 -11.24 14.84
C TYR A 248 -2.58 -11.74 13.43
N GLU A 249 -1.58 -11.87 12.58
CA GLU A 249 -1.65 -12.45 11.25
C GLU A 249 -0.68 -13.62 11.15
N SER A 250 -1.24 -14.82 10.94
CA SER A 250 -0.43 -15.99 10.64
C SER A 250 -0.33 -16.16 9.13
N LYS A 251 0.88 -16.03 8.59
CA LYS A 251 1.18 -16.35 7.20
C LYS A 251 1.65 -17.80 7.12
N ILE A 252 0.70 -18.72 6.98
CA ILE A 252 0.92 -20.16 6.97
C ILE A 252 0.95 -20.64 5.53
N VAL A 253 1.95 -21.45 5.19
CA VAL A 253 2.11 -22.08 3.88
C VAL A 253 1.99 -23.59 4.04
N TYR A 254 1.21 -24.22 3.16
CA TYR A 254 1.01 -25.66 3.09
C TYR A 254 1.24 -26.12 1.65
N LYS A 255 1.84 -27.30 1.50
CA LYS A 255 2.01 -27.96 0.20
C LYS A 255 1.02 -29.10 0.10
N THR A 256 0.09 -29.02 -0.85
CA THR A 256 -0.98 -30.02 -0.97
C THR A 256 -0.45 -31.39 -1.37
N ASP A 257 -0.98 -32.46 -0.76
CA ASP A 257 -0.47 -33.82 -1.00
C ASP A 257 -0.75 -34.30 -2.43
N LYS A 258 -1.93 -33.96 -2.98
CA LYS A 258 -2.38 -34.47 -4.28
C LYS A 258 -1.66 -33.84 -5.47
N TYR A 259 -1.44 -32.53 -5.43
CA TYR A 259 -0.96 -31.77 -6.59
C TYR A 259 0.35 -31.02 -6.31
N ASN A 260 0.89 -31.09 -5.09
CA ASN A 260 2.09 -30.38 -4.68
C ASN A 260 1.96 -28.85 -4.80
N ASP A 261 0.75 -28.32 -4.79
CA ASP A 261 0.47 -26.89 -4.88
C ASP A 261 0.83 -26.21 -3.56
N MET A 262 1.47 -25.05 -3.66
CA MET A 262 1.72 -24.18 -2.52
C MET A 262 0.48 -23.31 -2.28
N VAL A 263 -0.21 -23.55 -1.18
CA VAL A 263 -1.33 -22.74 -0.70
C VAL A 263 -0.91 -21.97 0.55
N ARG A 264 -1.46 -20.77 0.73
CA ARG A 264 -1.12 -19.93 1.87
C ARG A 264 -2.30 -19.13 2.40
N THR A 265 -2.32 -18.89 3.70
CA THR A 265 -3.20 -17.86 4.29
C THR A 265 -2.76 -16.48 3.81
N PHE A 266 -3.68 -15.52 3.71
CA PHE A 266 -3.36 -14.15 3.31
C PHE A 266 -4.36 -13.15 3.87
N CYS A 267 -3.84 -12.03 4.39
CA CYS A 267 -4.62 -10.91 4.86
C CYS A 267 -5.71 -11.35 5.85
N MET A 268 -5.24 -11.94 6.95
CA MET A 268 -6.08 -12.40 8.06
C MET A 268 -6.52 -11.21 8.92
N ASN A 269 -7.81 -11.07 9.20
CA ASN A 269 -8.38 -9.94 9.96
C ASN A 269 -9.19 -10.48 11.14
N PRO A 270 -8.62 -10.58 12.35
CA PRO A 270 -9.32 -11.06 13.54
C PRO A 270 -10.57 -10.21 13.82
N TYR A 271 -11.71 -10.85 14.12
CA TYR A 271 -13.00 -10.18 14.35
C TYR A 271 -13.47 -9.26 13.21
N GLY A 272 -12.94 -9.46 11.99
CA GLY A 272 -13.30 -8.69 10.81
C GLY A 272 -14.50 -9.27 10.07
N GLU A 273 -14.85 -8.61 8.97
CA GLU A 273 -15.92 -9.01 8.06
C GLU A 273 -15.36 -9.06 6.63
N VAL A 274 -15.79 -10.04 5.84
CA VAL A 274 -15.47 -10.07 4.41
C VAL A 274 -16.27 -9.00 3.68
N VAL A 275 -15.55 -8.03 3.10
CA VAL A 275 -16.15 -6.98 2.27
C VAL A 275 -16.25 -7.42 0.81
N ALA A 276 -17.41 -7.17 0.18
CA ALA A 276 -17.72 -7.46 -1.23
C ALA A 276 -17.50 -6.24 -2.14
#